data_AF-A0A5B9MNS3-F1
#
_entry.id   AF-A0A5B9MNS3-F1
#
_cell.length_a   1.000
_cell.length_b   1.000
_cell.length_c   1.000
_cell.angle_alpha   90.00
_cell.angle_beta   90.00
_cell.angle_gamma   90.00
#
_symmetry.space_group_name_H-M   'P 1'
#
loop_
_entity.id
_entity.type
_entity.pdbx_description
1 polymer ?
#
loop_
_entity_poly.entity_id
_entity_poly.type
_entity_poly.pdbx_seq_one_letter_code
_entity_poly.pdbx_strand_id
1 'polypeptide(L)'
;MKDFFKKLTLLGLFVAVLGIFALVTGIVPVKASSGHWPITHWILDFASDRSISTHSAGIEVPMLDEPGMLTLGAGTYQSNCQWCHGRPGSVQPRATSRMTPAPPFLPDVVDHWETHQLFYIVKHGIKFTGMPAWPTEQRDDEIWPLVAFLKQAGGMSAQSYDELLAVEENTDAPEIVIEACAVCHADDGSGCGSARVPILAGQNEAYLRDSLRAFARGNRHSGVMEPIAARLDDDEIDDVAQWYASQAPPAGPQPDLDDKEVQAGRELLSQQDDTLKIAVCSDCHGESNDPAYPILAGQPAEYLDRQLRLFRERTRGGSDSGNLMHKISDAINERQSKQLASYFASLHRDPPTSRDD
;
A
#
# COMPACT_ATOMS: atom_id res chain seq x y z
N MET A 1 56.54 -4.41 -10.46
CA MET A 1 55.17 -4.85 -10.83
C MET A 1 54.89 -6.31 -10.45
N LYS A 2 55.69 -7.29 -10.90
CA LYS A 2 55.54 -8.72 -10.50
C LYS A 2 55.53 -8.95 -8.98
N ASP A 3 56.41 -8.29 -8.23
CA ASP A 3 56.48 -8.47 -6.77
C ASP A 3 55.31 -7.81 -6.02
N PHE A 4 54.71 -6.76 -6.59
CA PHE A 4 53.49 -6.14 -6.05
C PHE A 4 52.30 -7.07 -6.19
N PHE A 5 52.08 -7.64 -7.38
CA PHE A 5 51.02 -8.63 -7.60
C PHE A 5 51.21 -9.89 -6.75
N LYS A 6 52.44 -10.42 -6.63
CA LYS A 6 52.71 -11.56 -5.73
C LYS A 6 52.34 -11.27 -4.27
N LYS A 7 52.73 -10.10 -3.75
CA LYS A 7 52.38 -9.68 -2.38
C LYS A 7 50.87 -9.52 -2.20
N LEU A 8 50.17 -8.97 -3.20
CA LEU A 8 48.72 -8.83 -3.18
C LEU A 8 48.02 -10.20 -3.21
N THR A 9 48.49 -11.13 -4.04
CA THR A 9 47.95 -12.50 -4.10
C THR A 9 48.15 -13.24 -2.77
N LEU A 10 49.34 -13.16 -2.17
CA LEU A 10 49.61 -13.78 -0.87
C LEU A 10 48.76 -13.18 0.25
N LEU A 11 48.58 -11.85 0.26
CA LEU A 11 47.68 -11.18 1.20
C LEU A 11 46.24 -11.64 1.01
N GLY A 12 45.75 -11.70 -0.24
CA GLY A 12 44.40 -12.16 -0.54
C GLY A 12 44.16 -13.60 -0.10
N LEU A 13 45.12 -14.49 -0.33
CA LEU A 13 45.03 -15.89 0.11
C LEU A 13 45.06 -16.01 1.64
N PHE A 14 45.88 -15.21 2.33
CA PHE A 14 45.91 -15.14 3.78
C PHE A 14 44.58 -14.69 4.37
N VAL A 15 43.98 -13.61 3.83
CA VAL A 15 42.66 -13.12 4.24
C VAL A 15 41.57 -14.18 3.99
N ALA A 16 41.62 -14.88 2.85
CA ALA A 16 40.67 -15.95 2.52
C ALA A 16 40.76 -17.12 3.51
N VAL A 17 41.98 -17.57 3.83
CA VAL A 17 42.20 -18.65 4.82
C VAL A 17 41.72 -18.23 6.20
N LEU A 18 42.00 -16.99 6.64
CA LEU A 18 41.48 -16.44 7.89
C LEU A 18 39.95 -16.38 7.92
N GLY A 19 39.33 -15.95 6.81
CA GLY A 19 37.88 -15.90 6.67
C GLY A 19 37.25 -17.29 6.77
N ILE A 20 37.79 -18.28 6.05
CA ILE A 20 37.33 -19.68 6.12
C ILE A 20 37.53 -20.23 7.54
N PHE A 21 38.67 -19.99 8.16
CA PHE A 21 38.92 -20.42 9.54
C PHE A 21 37.90 -19.82 10.51
N ALA A 22 37.61 -18.53 10.41
CA ALA A 22 36.61 -17.88 11.25
C ALA A 22 35.19 -18.44 11.05
N LEU A 23 34.82 -18.75 9.79
CA LEU A 23 33.54 -19.37 9.46
C LEU A 23 33.41 -20.81 9.98
N VAL A 24 34.44 -21.63 9.81
CA VAL A 24 34.41 -23.06 10.18
C VAL A 24 34.52 -23.27 11.68
N THR A 25 35.27 -22.41 12.39
CA THR A 25 35.49 -22.57 13.83
C THR A 25 34.34 -22.04 14.69
N GLY A 26 33.46 -21.21 14.13
CA GLY A 26 32.41 -20.54 14.89
C GLY A 26 32.93 -19.54 15.92
N ILE A 27 34.19 -19.09 15.78
CA ILE A 27 34.81 -18.11 16.69
C ILE A 27 34.10 -16.76 16.66
N VAL A 28 33.38 -16.46 15.57
CA VAL A 28 32.52 -15.29 15.44
C VAL A 28 31.11 -15.65 15.93
N PRO A 29 30.67 -15.12 17.09
CA PRO A 29 29.37 -15.48 17.65
C PRO A 29 28.24 -14.84 16.85
N VAL A 30 27.15 -15.58 16.64
CA VAL A 30 25.92 -15.09 15.98
C VAL A 30 24.96 -14.36 16.94
N LYS A 31 25.42 -14.05 18.16
CA LYS A 31 24.56 -13.47 19.20
C LYS A 31 24.19 -12.03 18.86
N ALA A 32 22.89 -11.74 18.75
CA ALA A 32 22.40 -10.37 18.56
C ALA A 32 22.66 -9.50 19.80
N SER A 33 22.74 -10.09 20.99
CA SER A 33 22.87 -9.34 22.26
C SER A 33 24.14 -8.50 22.40
N SER A 34 25.19 -8.75 21.60
CA SER A 34 26.41 -7.94 21.61
C SER A 34 26.45 -6.81 20.57
N GLY A 35 25.46 -6.73 19.68
CA GLY A 35 25.51 -5.80 18.56
C GLY A 35 26.62 -6.14 17.54
N HIS A 36 26.79 -5.26 16.56
CA HIS A 36 27.92 -5.31 15.64
C HIS A 36 29.20 -4.75 16.29
N TRP A 37 30.36 -5.23 15.83
CA TRP A 37 31.63 -4.56 16.13
C TRP A 37 31.66 -3.15 15.52
N PRO A 38 32.37 -2.18 16.12
CA PRO A 38 32.40 -0.80 15.62
C PRO A 38 32.77 -0.68 14.14
N ILE A 39 33.75 -1.47 13.68
CA ILE A 39 34.17 -1.47 12.28
C ILE A 39 33.10 -2.04 11.35
N THR A 40 32.41 -3.11 11.77
CA THR A 40 31.33 -3.72 11.00
C THR A 40 30.15 -2.77 10.89
N HIS A 41 29.79 -2.13 12.01
CA HIS A 41 28.74 -1.11 12.04
C HIS A 41 29.05 0.02 11.05
N TRP A 42 30.24 0.62 11.14
CA TRP A 42 30.66 1.69 10.24
C TRP A 42 30.65 1.28 8.77
N ILE A 43 31.15 0.08 8.43
CA ILE A 43 31.15 -0.43 7.05
C ILE A 43 29.72 -0.58 6.52
N LEU A 44 28.81 -1.15 7.33
CA LEU A 44 27.43 -1.39 6.93
C LEU A 44 26.67 -0.07 6.74
N ASP A 45 26.79 0.88 7.66
CA ASP A 45 26.15 2.20 7.55
C ASP A 45 26.67 2.94 6.31
N PHE A 46 27.99 3.04 6.17
CA PHE A 46 28.61 3.73 5.04
C PHE A 46 28.17 3.11 3.70
N ALA A 47 28.17 1.78 3.61
CA ALA A 47 27.72 1.08 2.40
C ALA A 47 26.23 1.32 2.13
N SER A 48 25.39 1.31 3.18
CA SER A 48 23.95 1.58 3.08
C SER A 48 23.69 3.00 2.57
N ASP A 49 24.24 4.02 3.21
CA ASP A 49 24.03 5.43 2.86
C ASP A 49 24.50 5.72 1.42
N ARG A 50 25.67 5.21 1.04
CA ARG A 50 26.20 5.36 -0.33
C ARG A 50 25.32 4.64 -1.35
N SER A 51 24.82 3.45 -1.01
CA SER A 51 23.91 2.69 -1.87
C SER A 51 22.59 3.43 -2.07
N ILE A 52 21.94 3.86 -0.99
CA ILE A 52 20.68 4.61 -1.03
C ILE A 52 20.85 5.89 -1.85
N SER A 53 21.89 6.68 -1.59
CA SER A 53 22.20 7.90 -2.36
C SER A 53 22.38 7.62 -3.86
N THR A 54 23.05 6.52 -4.21
CA THR A 54 23.33 6.20 -5.62
C THR A 54 22.08 5.70 -6.36
N HIS A 55 21.32 4.80 -5.73
CA HIS A 55 20.20 4.13 -6.38
C HIS A 55 18.88 4.91 -6.34
N SER A 56 18.76 5.92 -5.46
CA SER A 56 17.59 6.79 -5.39
C SER A 56 17.67 8.04 -6.29
N ALA A 57 18.82 8.33 -6.90
CA ALA A 57 19.07 9.60 -7.60
C ALA A 57 18.17 9.86 -8.83
N GLY A 58 17.58 8.80 -9.41
CA GLY A 58 16.69 8.90 -10.57
C GLY A 58 15.20 8.84 -10.23
N ILE A 59 14.83 8.85 -8.95
CA ILE A 59 13.43 8.73 -8.52
C ILE A 59 12.78 10.11 -8.57
N GLU A 60 11.76 10.25 -9.40
CA GLU A 60 10.96 11.47 -9.49
C GLU A 60 9.97 11.53 -8.32
N VAL A 61 9.99 12.65 -7.60
CA VAL A 61 9.11 12.89 -6.46
C VAL A 61 7.82 13.55 -6.95
N PRO A 62 6.65 12.91 -6.77
CA PRO A 62 5.36 13.52 -7.12
C PRO A 62 4.97 14.61 -6.11
N MET A 63 3.84 15.26 -6.35
CA MET A 63 3.21 16.11 -5.33
C MET A 63 2.81 15.27 -4.11
N LEU A 64 3.04 15.81 -2.91
CA LEU A 64 2.85 15.09 -1.64
C LEU A 64 1.81 15.74 -0.72
N ASP A 65 1.07 16.72 -1.23
CA ASP A 65 0.08 17.54 -0.52
C ASP A 65 -1.35 17.32 -1.04
N GLU A 66 -1.59 16.22 -1.77
CA GLU A 66 -2.92 15.85 -2.23
C GLU A 66 -3.87 15.54 -1.04
N PRO A 67 -5.18 15.87 -1.17
CA PRO A 67 -6.17 15.58 -0.14
C PRO A 67 -6.16 14.10 0.29
N GLY A 68 -6.18 13.87 1.61
CA GLY A 68 -6.19 12.53 2.21
C GLY A 68 -4.86 11.77 2.13
N MET A 69 -3.83 12.27 1.43
CA MET A 69 -2.54 11.59 1.32
C MET A 69 -1.83 11.46 2.68
N LEU A 70 -1.88 12.51 3.51
CA LEU A 70 -1.27 12.50 4.84
C LEU A 70 -1.94 11.48 5.78
N THR A 71 -3.28 11.47 5.81
CA THR A 71 -4.08 10.50 6.60
C THR A 71 -3.83 9.07 6.15
N LEU A 72 -3.83 8.82 4.84
CA LEU A 72 -3.52 7.50 4.29
C LEU A 72 -2.10 7.05 4.66
N GLY A 73 -1.12 7.96 4.61
CA GLY A 73 0.24 7.70 5.05
C GLY A 73 0.35 7.40 6.55
N ALA A 74 -0.36 8.16 7.38
CA ALA A 74 -0.43 7.98 8.83
C ALA A 74 -1.02 6.60 9.21
N GLY A 75 -2.11 6.20 8.55
CA GLY A 75 -2.73 4.89 8.74
C GLY A 75 -1.82 3.74 8.31
N THR A 76 -1.18 3.88 7.15
CA THR A 76 -0.19 2.91 6.66
C THR A 76 1.02 2.80 7.61
N TYR A 77 1.47 3.92 8.18
CA TYR A 77 2.52 3.92 9.19
C TYR A 77 2.07 3.19 10.46
N GLN A 78 0.86 3.46 10.94
CA GLN A 78 0.28 2.82 12.12
C GLN A 78 0.28 1.29 11.97
N SER A 79 -0.20 0.81 10.82
CA SER A 79 -0.36 -0.62 10.56
C SER A 79 0.97 -1.33 10.30
N ASN A 80 1.88 -0.72 9.54
CA ASN A 80 3.04 -1.44 9.00
C ASN A 80 4.39 -1.05 9.64
N CYS A 81 4.51 0.16 10.19
CA CYS A 81 5.81 0.74 10.57
C CYS A 81 5.93 1.00 12.08
N GLN A 82 4.84 1.41 12.73
CA GLN A 82 4.82 1.90 14.12
C GLN A 82 5.43 0.90 15.09
N TRP A 83 5.16 -0.40 14.91
CA TRP A 83 5.66 -1.44 15.83
C TRP A 83 7.18 -1.40 15.96
N CYS A 84 7.90 -1.27 14.84
CA CYS A 84 9.37 -1.22 14.81
C CYS A 84 9.92 0.18 15.08
N HIS A 85 9.33 1.19 14.44
CA HIS A 85 9.87 2.54 14.37
C HIS A 85 9.31 3.52 15.42
N GLY A 86 8.36 3.06 16.22
CA GLY A 86 7.72 3.82 17.30
C GLY A 86 6.62 4.76 16.83
N ARG A 87 5.84 5.25 17.77
CA ARG A 87 4.72 6.17 17.53
C ARG A 87 5.20 7.63 17.70
N PRO A 88 4.83 8.57 16.80
CA PRO A 88 5.05 10.00 17.02
C PRO A 88 4.57 10.46 18.41
N GLY A 89 5.37 11.31 19.06
CA GLY A 89 5.09 11.80 20.42
C GLY A 89 5.15 10.74 21.54
N SER A 90 5.61 9.51 21.26
CA SER A 90 5.74 8.43 22.23
C SER A 90 7.20 7.97 22.40
N VAL A 91 7.48 7.18 23.43
CA VAL A 91 8.80 6.56 23.60
C VAL A 91 8.96 5.32 22.72
N GLN A 92 10.17 5.08 22.20
CA GLN A 92 10.46 3.91 21.39
C GLN A 92 10.24 2.60 22.20
N PRO A 93 9.60 1.56 21.60
CA PRO A 93 9.42 0.29 22.28
C PRO A 93 10.75 -0.36 22.73
N ARG A 94 10.77 -0.91 23.95
CA ARG A 94 11.98 -1.52 24.54
C ARG A 94 12.43 -2.78 23.81
N ALA A 95 11.49 -3.52 23.21
CA ALA A 95 11.79 -4.75 22.49
C ALA A 95 12.53 -4.45 21.19
N THR A 96 12.07 -3.47 20.42
CA THR A 96 12.65 -3.12 19.11
C THR A 96 13.96 -2.36 19.25
N SER A 97 14.10 -1.48 20.24
CA SER A 97 15.38 -0.81 20.54
C SER A 97 16.53 -1.76 20.95
N ARG A 98 16.25 -3.05 21.17
CA ARG A 98 17.26 -4.10 21.45
C ARG A 98 17.57 -5.01 20.26
N MET A 99 16.97 -4.78 19.10
CA MET A 99 17.30 -5.50 17.86
C MET A 99 18.73 -5.16 17.40
N THR A 100 19.31 -5.99 16.54
CA THR A 100 20.65 -5.75 15.96
C THR A 100 20.59 -5.86 14.43
N PRO A 101 20.76 -4.75 13.69
CA PRO A 101 20.76 -3.37 14.22
C PRO A 101 19.39 -2.98 14.80
N ALA A 102 19.37 -1.98 15.68
CA ALA A 102 18.13 -1.44 16.21
C ALA A 102 17.45 -0.58 15.11
N PRO A 103 16.15 -0.74 14.84
CA PRO A 103 15.43 0.18 13.98
C PRO A 103 15.49 1.59 14.59
N PRO A 104 15.69 2.64 13.80
CA PRO A 104 15.67 4.00 14.32
C PRO A 104 14.24 4.37 14.74
N PHE A 105 14.13 5.23 15.75
CA PHE A 105 12.89 5.91 16.05
C PHE A 105 12.65 6.99 14.99
N LEU A 106 11.74 6.72 14.05
CA LEU A 106 11.61 7.53 12.84
C LEU A 106 11.27 9.00 13.10
N PRO A 107 10.42 9.38 14.08
CA PRO A 107 10.14 10.78 14.36
C PRO A 107 11.37 11.65 14.66
N ASP A 108 12.50 11.05 15.06
CA ASP A 108 13.74 11.79 15.34
C ASP A 108 14.70 11.87 14.15
N VAL A 109 14.56 10.98 13.14
CA VAL A 109 15.58 10.79 12.10
C VAL A 109 15.10 11.01 10.68
N VAL A 110 13.79 11.06 10.42
CA VAL A 110 13.21 11.19 9.07
C VAL A 110 13.71 12.42 8.32
N ASP A 111 14.00 13.51 9.03
CA ASP A 111 14.47 14.77 8.42
C ASP A 111 15.90 14.71 7.87
N HIS A 112 16.67 13.68 8.23
CA HIS A 112 18.02 13.48 7.70
C HIS A 112 18.02 12.95 6.26
N TRP A 113 16.89 12.42 5.78
CA TRP A 113 16.78 11.77 4.48
C TRP A 113 16.03 12.65 3.49
N GLU A 114 16.54 12.67 2.25
CA GLU A 114 15.84 13.28 1.13
C GLU A 114 14.59 12.48 0.77
N THR A 115 13.57 13.14 0.22
CA THR A 115 12.27 12.51 -0.07
C THR A 115 12.38 11.29 -0.99
N HIS A 116 13.24 11.35 -2.01
CA HIS A 116 13.49 10.23 -2.92
C HIS A 116 14.27 9.08 -2.25
N GLN A 117 15.06 9.37 -1.23
CA GLN A 117 15.77 8.35 -0.43
C GLN A 117 14.81 7.62 0.51
N LEU A 118 13.88 8.35 1.14
CA LEU A 118 12.82 7.74 1.95
C LEU A 118 12.00 6.75 1.12
N PHE A 119 11.59 7.13 -0.09
CA PHE A 119 10.91 6.22 -1.01
C PHE A 119 11.74 4.96 -1.28
N TYR A 120 13.02 5.11 -1.63
CA TYR A 120 13.89 3.99 -1.93
C TYR A 120 14.05 3.03 -0.74
N ILE A 121 14.23 3.59 0.47
CA ILE A 121 14.35 2.85 1.71
C ILE A 121 13.07 2.06 1.99
N VAL A 122 11.90 2.69 1.88
CA VAL A 122 10.61 2.01 2.09
C VAL A 122 10.37 0.92 1.05
N LYS A 123 10.67 1.21 -0.22
CA LYS A 123 10.46 0.25 -1.31
C LYS A 123 11.28 -1.02 -1.13
N HIS A 124 12.57 -0.88 -0.83
CA HIS A 124 13.50 -2.00 -0.89
C HIS A 124 13.95 -2.54 0.47
N GLY A 125 13.62 -1.83 1.55
CA GLY A 125 14.14 -2.12 2.88
C GLY A 125 15.66 -1.95 2.95
N ILE A 126 16.26 -2.49 4.01
CA ILE A 126 17.71 -2.45 4.19
C ILE A 126 18.24 -3.86 4.41
N LYS A 127 19.02 -4.34 3.44
CA LYS A 127 19.63 -5.66 3.48
C LYS A 127 20.50 -5.84 4.73
N PHE A 128 20.48 -7.04 5.31
CA PHE A 128 21.18 -7.39 6.55
C PHE A 128 20.63 -6.70 7.80
N THR A 129 19.38 -6.23 7.75
CA THR A 129 18.66 -5.68 8.90
C THR A 129 17.29 -6.36 9.04
N GLY A 130 16.54 -5.99 10.09
CA GLY A 130 15.15 -6.39 10.24
C GLY A 130 14.16 -5.57 9.39
N MET A 131 14.61 -4.59 8.61
CA MET A 131 13.76 -3.74 7.78
C MET A 131 13.42 -4.45 6.46
N PRO A 132 12.16 -4.90 6.27
CA PRO A 132 11.75 -5.58 5.04
C PRO A 132 11.59 -4.60 3.89
N ALA A 133 11.55 -5.14 2.67
CA ALA A 133 11.07 -4.41 1.49
C ALA A 133 9.54 -4.22 1.55
N TRP A 134 9.01 -3.35 0.70
CA TRP A 134 7.58 -3.22 0.51
C TRP A 134 6.98 -4.57 0.08
N PRO A 135 5.81 -4.99 0.60
CA PRO A 135 5.29 -6.35 0.36
C PRO A 135 5.14 -6.73 -1.13
N THR A 136 4.94 -5.74 -2.00
CA THR A 136 4.84 -5.91 -3.45
C THR A 136 5.71 -4.89 -4.17
N GLU A 137 6.52 -5.35 -5.12
CA GLU A 137 7.43 -4.48 -5.89
C GLU A 137 6.73 -3.72 -7.03
N GLN A 138 5.42 -3.94 -7.22
CA GLN A 138 4.65 -3.41 -8.35
C GLN A 138 3.72 -2.26 -7.96
N ARG A 139 3.69 -1.85 -6.69
CA ARG A 139 2.75 -0.85 -6.13
C ARG A 139 3.48 0.37 -5.54
N ASP A 140 4.38 0.94 -6.32
CA ASP A 140 5.12 2.17 -5.96
C ASP A 140 4.19 3.34 -5.58
N ASP A 141 2.99 3.37 -6.15
CA ASP A 141 2.00 4.39 -5.87
C ASP A 141 1.47 4.40 -4.44
N GLU A 142 1.59 3.28 -3.72
CA GLU A 142 1.18 3.15 -2.32
C GLU A 142 2.25 3.65 -1.34
N ILE A 143 3.50 3.82 -1.81
CA ILE A 143 4.62 4.25 -0.97
C ILE A 143 4.58 5.77 -0.74
N TRP A 144 4.15 6.55 -1.72
CA TRP A 144 4.18 8.01 -1.65
C TRP A 144 3.34 8.62 -0.51
N PRO A 145 2.12 8.13 -0.19
CA PRO A 145 1.40 8.58 1.00
C PRO A 145 2.20 8.38 2.29
N LEU A 146 2.86 7.22 2.45
CA LEU A 146 3.72 6.97 3.60
C LEU A 146 4.92 7.93 3.64
N VAL A 147 5.57 8.18 2.50
CA VAL A 147 6.66 9.16 2.41
C VAL A 147 6.18 10.58 2.76
N ALA A 148 5.00 10.99 2.28
CA ALA A 148 4.39 12.28 2.61
C ALA A 148 4.17 12.42 4.13
N PHE A 149 3.69 11.36 4.78
CA PHE A 149 3.57 11.32 6.24
C PHE A 149 4.93 11.37 6.94
N LEU A 150 5.92 10.58 6.50
CA LEU A 150 7.26 10.59 7.12
C LEU A 150 7.92 11.96 7.07
N LYS A 151 7.70 12.75 6.01
CA LYS A 151 8.20 14.14 5.92
C LYS A 151 7.53 15.11 6.89
N GLN A 152 6.39 14.75 7.47
CA GLN A 152 5.66 15.55 8.47
C GLN A 152 5.72 14.95 9.88
N ALA A 153 6.17 13.70 10.02
CA ALA A 153 6.22 13.00 11.30
C ALA A 153 7.29 13.57 12.26
N GLY A 154 8.30 14.28 11.73
CA GLY A 154 9.34 14.95 12.51
C GLY A 154 8.76 15.96 13.49
N GLY A 155 8.93 15.74 14.80
CA GLY A 155 8.41 16.63 15.84
C GLY A 155 6.88 16.61 16.03
N MET A 156 6.16 15.70 15.37
CA MET A 156 4.71 15.55 15.51
C MET A 156 4.35 15.11 16.94
N SER A 157 3.36 15.79 17.53
CA SER A 157 2.84 15.43 18.86
C SER A 157 1.96 14.18 18.80
N ALA A 158 1.81 13.47 19.92
CA ALA A 158 0.91 12.32 19.99
C ALA A 158 -0.54 12.72 19.65
N GLN A 159 -0.99 13.88 20.13
CA GLN A 159 -2.33 14.41 19.83
C GLN A 159 -2.52 14.67 18.33
N SER A 160 -1.56 15.33 17.68
CA SER A 160 -1.65 15.59 16.23
C SER A 160 -1.66 14.30 15.42
N TYR A 161 -0.98 13.27 15.90
CA TYR A 161 -1.03 11.95 15.27
C TYR A 161 -2.37 11.24 15.51
N ASP A 162 -2.94 11.34 16.72
CA ASP A 162 -4.30 10.85 17.02
C ASP A 162 -5.35 11.52 16.13
N GLU A 163 -5.25 12.84 15.93
CA GLU A 163 -6.16 13.62 15.08
C GLU A 163 -6.14 13.16 13.61
N LEU A 164 -4.99 12.72 13.10
CA LEU A 164 -4.87 12.16 11.74
C LEU A 164 -5.54 10.79 11.61
N LEU A 165 -5.65 10.04 12.70
CA LEU A 165 -6.15 8.67 12.75
C LEU A 165 -7.57 8.58 13.32
N ALA A 166 -8.12 9.72 13.72
CA ALA A 166 -9.44 9.79 14.32
C ALA A 166 -10.49 9.29 13.32
N VAL A 167 -11.28 8.35 13.78
CA VAL A 167 -12.45 7.81 13.10
C VAL A 167 -13.67 8.08 13.96
N GLU A 168 -14.80 8.38 13.32
CA GLU A 168 -16.06 8.38 14.05
C GLU A 168 -16.30 6.94 14.53
N GLU A 169 -16.54 6.76 15.83
CA GLU A 169 -16.75 5.44 16.40
C GLU A 169 -18.24 5.10 16.37
N ASN A 170 -18.66 4.27 15.42
CA ASN A 170 -19.93 3.55 15.51
C ASN A 170 -19.78 2.34 16.43
N THR A 171 -20.51 2.34 17.56
CA THR A 171 -20.48 1.26 18.55
C THR A 171 -21.06 -0.06 18.06
N ASP A 172 -21.77 -0.06 16.93
CA ASP A 172 -22.33 -1.26 16.33
C ASP A 172 -21.34 -1.95 15.36
N ALA A 173 -20.24 -1.27 14.99
CA ALA A 173 -19.22 -1.84 14.11
C ALA A 173 -18.44 -2.95 14.83
N PRO A 174 -18.07 -4.05 14.13
CA PRO A 174 -17.17 -5.05 14.67
C PRO A 174 -15.83 -4.42 15.12
N GLU A 175 -15.26 -4.89 16.23
CA GLU A 175 -13.98 -4.39 16.77
C GLU A 175 -12.88 -4.41 15.69
N ILE A 176 -12.84 -5.47 14.88
CA ILE A 176 -11.87 -5.61 13.79
C ILE A 176 -12.01 -4.52 12.72
N VAL A 177 -13.21 -3.99 12.47
CA VAL A 177 -13.44 -2.90 11.52
C VAL A 177 -12.81 -1.61 12.04
N ILE A 178 -13.03 -1.30 13.32
CA ILE A 178 -12.47 -0.12 13.97
C ILE A 178 -10.94 -0.20 14.01
N GLU A 179 -10.40 -1.34 14.40
CA GLU A 179 -8.94 -1.51 14.56
C GLU A 179 -8.18 -1.58 13.24
N ALA A 180 -8.76 -2.19 12.20
CA ALA A 180 -8.03 -2.57 11.00
C ALA A 180 -8.39 -1.77 9.75
N CYS A 181 -9.62 -1.26 9.66
CA CYS A 181 -10.19 -0.81 8.39
C CYS A 181 -10.55 0.68 8.42
N ALA A 182 -11.14 1.14 9.54
CA ALA A 182 -11.80 2.43 9.62
C ALA A 182 -10.88 3.62 9.32
N VAL A 183 -9.60 3.56 9.71
CA VAL A 183 -8.64 4.66 9.45
C VAL A 183 -8.55 5.04 7.98
N CYS A 184 -8.73 4.07 7.07
CA CYS A 184 -8.69 4.32 5.62
C CYS A 184 -10.07 4.26 4.97
N HIS A 185 -10.94 3.35 5.44
CA HIS A 185 -12.24 3.10 4.80
C HIS A 185 -13.42 3.77 5.49
N ALA A 186 -13.22 4.44 6.63
CA ALA A 186 -14.25 4.76 7.61
C ALA A 186 -14.91 3.51 8.21
N ASP A 187 -15.52 3.65 9.36
CA ASP A 187 -16.28 2.60 10.03
C ASP A 187 -17.53 2.21 9.21
N ASP A 188 -18.17 3.17 8.56
CA ASP A 188 -19.32 2.96 7.65
C ASP A 188 -18.91 2.59 6.21
N GLY A 189 -17.62 2.67 5.86
CA GLY A 189 -17.12 2.32 4.54
C GLY A 189 -17.15 3.46 3.51
N SER A 190 -17.45 4.69 3.93
CA SER A 190 -17.53 5.88 3.07
C SER A 190 -16.16 6.41 2.58
N GLY A 191 -15.06 5.99 3.23
CA GLY A 191 -13.67 6.34 2.88
C GLY A 191 -13.12 7.54 3.65
N CYS A 192 -11.79 7.60 3.80
CA CYS A 192 -11.08 8.65 4.55
C CYS A 192 -10.84 9.97 3.79
N GLY A 193 -11.65 10.25 2.75
CA GLY A 193 -11.50 11.44 1.89
C GLY A 193 -10.35 11.40 0.88
N SER A 194 -9.54 10.33 0.84
CA SER A 194 -8.57 10.10 -0.24
C SER A 194 -9.21 9.40 -1.44
N ALA A 195 -9.09 9.99 -2.63
CA ALA A 195 -9.58 9.39 -3.88
C ALA A 195 -8.84 8.09 -4.29
N ARG A 196 -7.77 7.73 -3.57
CA ARG A 196 -6.97 6.51 -3.78
C ARG A 196 -7.56 5.29 -3.08
N VAL A 197 -8.42 5.50 -2.10
CA VAL A 197 -9.00 4.47 -1.26
C VAL A 197 -10.41 4.15 -1.76
N PRO A 198 -10.77 2.87 -1.98
CA PRO A 198 -12.12 2.53 -2.41
C PRO A 198 -13.14 2.73 -1.29
N ILE A 199 -14.37 3.04 -1.71
CA ILE A 199 -15.56 3.03 -0.87
C ILE A 199 -15.99 1.57 -0.68
N LEU A 200 -16.14 1.12 0.55
CA LEU A 200 -16.57 -0.24 0.88
C LEU A 200 -18.08 -0.32 1.14
N ALA A 201 -18.69 0.79 1.57
CA ALA A 201 -20.11 0.86 1.90
C ALA A 201 -20.99 0.34 0.75
N GLY A 202 -21.87 -0.61 1.06
CA GLY A 202 -22.84 -1.22 0.15
C GLY A 202 -22.22 -2.02 -0.99
N GLN A 203 -20.91 -2.31 -0.96
CA GLN A 203 -20.26 -3.15 -1.96
C GLN A 203 -20.72 -4.61 -1.81
N ASN A 204 -20.60 -5.42 -2.87
CA ASN A 204 -20.99 -6.82 -2.78
C ASN A 204 -20.16 -7.58 -1.75
N GLU A 205 -20.85 -8.25 -0.83
CA GLU A 205 -20.25 -9.05 0.23
C GLU A 205 -19.32 -10.13 -0.32
N ALA A 206 -19.74 -10.85 -1.36
CA ALA A 206 -18.92 -11.87 -2.01
C ALA A 206 -17.63 -11.29 -2.60
N TYR A 207 -17.71 -10.13 -3.26
CA TYR A 207 -16.54 -9.44 -3.78
C TYR A 207 -15.59 -8.94 -2.68
N LEU A 208 -16.11 -8.40 -1.57
CA LEU A 208 -15.31 -7.95 -0.44
C LEU A 208 -14.54 -9.11 0.20
N ARG A 209 -15.26 -10.21 0.50
CA ARG A 209 -14.68 -11.45 1.03
C ARG A 209 -13.59 -12.01 0.12
N ASP A 210 -13.87 -12.13 -1.18
CA ASP A 210 -12.90 -12.64 -2.15
C ASP A 210 -11.69 -11.71 -2.28
N SER A 211 -11.88 -10.40 -2.17
CA SER A 211 -10.80 -9.42 -2.19
C SER A 211 -9.90 -9.56 -0.97
N LEU A 212 -10.47 -9.65 0.23
CA LEU A 212 -9.72 -9.84 1.47
C LEU A 212 -8.93 -11.16 1.44
N ARG A 213 -9.56 -12.27 1.04
CA ARG A 213 -8.86 -13.56 0.86
C ARG A 213 -7.76 -13.48 -0.17
N ALA A 214 -7.96 -12.74 -1.27
CA ALA A 214 -6.92 -12.58 -2.29
C ALA A 214 -5.73 -11.75 -1.78
N PHE A 215 -5.96 -10.70 -0.98
CA PHE A 215 -4.89 -9.95 -0.31
C PHE A 215 -4.15 -10.82 0.71
N ALA A 216 -4.88 -11.54 1.59
CA ALA A 216 -4.29 -12.39 2.62
C ALA A 216 -3.37 -13.48 2.03
N ARG A 217 -3.70 -13.97 0.82
CA ARG A 217 -2.92 -15.00 0.11
C ARG A 217 -1.86 -14.41 -0.83
N GLY A 218 -1.73 -13.09 -0.94
CA GLY A 218 -0.82 -12.42 -1.88
C GLY A 218 -1.20 -12.59 -3.36
N ASN A 219 -2.45 -12.99 -3.65
CA ASN A 219 -2.96 -13.10 -5.02
C ASN A 219 -3.42 -11.76 -5.57
N ARG A 220 -3.81 -10.82 -4.70
CA ARG A 220 -4.09 -9.41 -5.04
C ARG A 220 -3.04 -8.54 -4.37
N HIS A 221 -2.34 -7.72 -5.16
CA HIS A 221 -1.13 -7.06 -4.70
C HIS A 221 -1.40 -5.68 -4.08
N SER A 222 -0.96 -5.49 -2.84
CA SER A 222 -0.94 -4.19 -2.16
C SER A 222 -0.06 -4.25 -0.92
N GLY A 223 0.91 -3.33 -0.82
CA GLY A 223 1.74 -3.23 0.37
C GLY A 223 1.01 -2.62 1.57
N VAL A 224 -0.19 -2.05 1.35
CA VAL A 224 -1.07 -1.58 2.42
C VAL A 224 -2.02 -2.70 2.85
N MET A 225 -2.75 -3.31 1.92
CA MET A 225 -3.82 -4.26 2.27
C MET A 225 -3.34 -5.68 2.52
N GLU A 226 -2.21 -6.15 1.95
CA GLU A 226 -1.71 -7.51 2.22
C GLU A 226 -1.37 -7.71 3.71
N PRO A 227 -0.60 -6.83 4.40
CA PRO A 227 -0.32 -7.00 5.83
C PRO A 227 -1.58 -6.90 6.71
N ILE A 228 -2.58 -6.14 6.26
CA ILE A 228 -3.86 -5.99 6.95
C ILE A 228 -4.70 -7.27 6.82
N ALA A 229 -4.82 -7.82 5.62
CA ALA A 229 -5.62 -9.01 5.38
C ALA A 229 -4.95 -10.28 5.90
N ALA A 230 -3.61 -10.36 5.88
CA ALA A 230 -2.86 -11.55 6.31
C ALA A 230 -2.93 -11.84 7.82
N ARG A 231 -3.42 -10.89 8.62
CA ARG A 231 -3.65 -11.05 10.06
C ARG A 231 -5.09 -11.41 10.42
N LEU A 232 -6.00 -11.37 9.45
CA LEU A 232 -7.40 -11.74 9.65
C LEU A 232 -7.57 -13.26 9.56
N ASP A 233 -8.43 -13.81 10.39
CA ASP A 233 -8.95 -15.16 10.18
C ASP A 233 -10.18 -15.17 9.24
N ASP A 234 -10.69 -16.36 8.90
CA ASP A 234 -11.79 -16.50 7.94
C ASP A 234 -13.12 -15.94 8.50
N ASP A 235 -13.33 -15.99 9.82
CA ASP A 235 -14.55 -15.47 10.46
C ASP A 235 -14.51 -13.93 10.48
N GLU A 236 -13.36 -13.33 10.81
CA GLU A 236 -13.14 -11.88 10.75
C GLU A 236 -13.30 -11.34 9.31
N ILE A 237 -12.82 -12.08 8.30
CA ILE A 237 -13.02 -11.71 6.89
C ILE A 237 -14.52 -11.69 6.54
N ASP A 238 -15.27 -12.68 7.01
CA ASP A 238 -16.70 -12.78 6.73
C ASP A 238 -17.48 -11.65 7.45
N ASP A 239 -17.13 -11.34 8.70
CA ASP A 239 -17.71 -10.23 9.49
C ASP A 239 -17.45 -8.87 8.83
N VAL A 240 -16.21 -8.59 8.42
CA VAL A 240 -15.85 -7.33 7.73
C VAL A 240 -16.59 -7.20 6.40
N ALA A 241 -16.66 -8.29 5.63
CA ALA A 241 -17.36 -8.29 4.34
C ALA A 241 -18.85 -8.04 4.51
N GLN A 242 -19.49 -8.70 5.47
CA GLN A 242 -20.92 -8.53 5.76
C GLN A 242 -21.20 -7.11 6.26
N TRP A 243 -20.40 -6.62 7.21
CA TRP A 243 -20.55 -5.29 7.77
C TRP A 243 -20.58 -4.22 6.67
N TYR A 244 -19.52 -4.11 5.87
CA TYR A 244 -19.45 -3.08 4.83
C TYR A 244 -20.48 -3.25 3.73
N ALA A 245 -20.85 -4.49 3.37
CA ALA A 245 -21.90 -4.75 2.39
C ALA A 245 -23.28 -4.27 2.85
N SER A 246 -23.54 -4.28 4.17
CA SER A 246 -24.80 -3.80 4.75
C SER A 246 -24.88 -2.27 4.92
N GLN A 247 -23.75 -1.55 4.81
CA GLN A 247 -23.75 -0.10 5.00
C GLN A 247 -24.40 0.61 3.81
N ALA A 248 -25.03 1.74 4.09
CA ALA A 248 -25.57 2.59 3.04
C ALA A 248 -24.41 3.25 2.26
N PRO A 249 -24.42 3.22 0.92
CA PRO A 249 -23.46 3.99 0.14
C PRO A 249 -23.52 5.48 0.53
N PRO A 250 -22.37 6.18 0.55
CA PRO A 250 -22.36 7.58 0.95
C PRO A 250 -23.22 8.42 0.00
N ALA A 251 -24.17 9.17 0.56
CA ALA A 251 -25.00 10.14 -0.15
C ALA A 251 -24.27 11.47 -0.41
N GLY A 252 -22.93 11.45 -0.37
CA GLY A 252 -22.07 12.64 -0.38
C GLY A 252 -22.24 13.51 -1.63
N PRO A 253 -21.73 14.75 -1.59
CA PRO A 253 -21.75 15.63 -2.75
C PRO A 253 -21.09 14.94 -3.94
N GLN A 254 -21.67 15.15 -5.14
CA GLN A 254 -21.09 14.65 -6.37
C GLN A 254 -19.63 15.10 -6.46
N PRO A 255 -18.70 14.20 -6.83
CA PRO A 255 -17.31 14.55 -6.97
C PRO A 255 -17.15 15.68 -8.00
N ASP A 256 -16.21 16.58 -7.75
CA ASP A 256 -15.84 17.63 -8.70
C ASP A 256 -15.07 17.00 -9.87
N LEU A 257 -15.82 16.64 -10.92
CA LEU A 257 -15.32 15.96 -12.11
C LEU A 257 -15.46 16.86 -13.34
N ASP A 258 -14.56 16.69 -14.31
CA ASP A 258 -14.70 17.35 -15.61
C ASP A 258 -15.89 16.75 -16.38
N ASP A 259 -16.95 17.52 -16.57
CA ASP A 259 -18.15 17.15 -17.33
C ASP A 259 -17.82 16.59 -18.72
N LYS A 260 -16.75 17.06 -19.36
CA LYS A 260 -16.31 16.56 -20.67
C LYS A 260 -15.77 15.14 -20.58
N GLU A 261 -15.05 14.81 -19.50
CA GLU A 261 -14.56 13.45 -19.27
C GLU A 261 -15.71 12.50 -18.96
N VAL A 262 -16.66 12.93 -18.13
CA VAL A 262 -17.88 12.17 -17.80
C VAL A 262 -18.70 11.89 -19.06
N GLN A 263 -18.93 12.91 -19.88
CA GLN A 263 -19.69 12.77 -21.13
C GLN A 263 -18.97 11.86 -22.14
N ALA A 264 -17.65 12.00 -22.29
CA ALA A 264 -16.87 11.13 -23.16
C ALA A 264 -16.90 9.67 -22.68
N GLY A 265 -16.84 9.42 -21.37
CA GLY A 265 -16.98 8.07 -20.80
C GLY A 265 -18.34 7.45 -21.08
N ARG A 266 -19.42 8.24 -20.96
CA ARG A 266 -20.77 7.81 -21.34
C ARG A 266 -20.87 7.44 -22.81
N GLU A 267 -20.26 8.23 -23.69
CA GLU A 267 -20.24 7.99 -25.13
C GLU A 267 -19.46 6.72 -25.50
N LEU A 268 -18.37 6.41 -24.80
CA LEU A 268 -17.62 5.17 -25.01
C LEU A 268 -18.45 3.90 -24.74
N LEU A 269 -19.38 3.96 -23.78
CA LEU A 269 -20.27 2.84 -23.46
C LEU A 269 -21.46 2.71 -24.41
N SER A 270 -21.91 3.82 -25.00
CA SER A 270 -23.04 3.83 -25.95
C SER A 270 -22.64 3.51 -27.39
N GLN A 271 -21.35 3.64 -27.71
CA GLN A 271 -20.82 3.24 -29.01
C GLN A 271 -20.77 1.71 -29.10
N GLN A 272 -21.57 1.16 -30.01
CA GLN A 272 -21.35 -0.18 -30.58
C GLN A 272 -20.11 -0.14 -31.48
N ASP A 273 -18.94 0.12 -30.88
CA ASP A 273 -17.69 -0.09 -31.58
C ASP A 273 -17.37 -1.58 -31.52
N ASP A 274 -17.67 -2.27 -32.62
CA ASP A 274 -17.40 -3.70 -32.82
C ASP A 274 -15.90 -4.06 -32.62
N THR A 275 -15.01 -3.07 -32.67
CA THR A 275 -13.56 -3.26 -32.45
C THR A 275 -13.14 -3.16 -30.99
N LEU A 276 -13.84 -2.36 -30.18
CA LEU A 276 -13.44 -2.04 -28.81
C LEU A 276 -14.24 -2.79 -27.73
N LYS A 277 -15.43 -3.32 -28.04
CA LYS A 277 -16.30 -4.06 -27.08
C LYS A 277 -16.44 -3.38 -25.70
N ILE A 278 -16.26 -2.05 -25.61
CA ILE A 278 -16.36 -1.29 -24.35
C ILE A 278 -17.78 -1.40 -23.76
N ALA A 279 -18.79 -1.64 -24.60
CA ALA A 279 -20.18 -1.87 -24.20
C ALA A 279 -20.38 -3.00 -23.15
N VAL A 280 -19.36 -3.84 -22.87
CA VAL A 280 -19.44 -4.96 -21.92
C VAL A 280 -19.30 -4.55 -20.45
N CYS A 281 -18.86 -3.32 -20.14
CA CYS A 281 -18.68 -2.91 -18.73
C CYS A 281 -19.99 -3.02 -17.94
N SER A 282 -21.08 -2.48 -18.49
CA SER A 282 -22.39 -2.47 -17.84
C SER A 282 -23.05 -3.85 -17.80
N ASP A 283 -22.63 -4.80 -18.65
CA ASP A 283 -23.16 -6.18 -18.62
C ASP A 283 -22.78 -6.91 -17.33
N CYS A 284 -21.61 -6.60 -16.76
CA CYS A 284 -21.12 -7.21 -15.52
C CYS A 284 -21.24 -6.26 -14.31
N HIS A 285 -21.07 -4.95 -14.52
CA HIS A 285 -21.01 -3.93 -13.47
C HIS A 285 -22.23 -3.00 -13.41
N GLY A 286 -23.24 -3.22 -14.25
CA GLY A 286 -24.50 -2.44 -14.28
C GLY A 286 -25.56 -2.96 -13.33
N GLU A 287 -26.84 -2.58 -13.50
CA GLU A 287 -27.91 -2.84 -12.50
C GLU A 287 -28.13 -4.31 -12.12
N SER A 288 -27.86 -5.27 -13.01
CA SER A 288 -27.98 -6.70 -12.71
C SER A 288 -26.85 -7.26 -11.86
N ASN A 289 -25.75 -6.50 -11.70
CA ASN A 289 -24.45 -6.83 -11.12
C ASN A 289 -24.42 -8.14 -10.30
N ASP A 290 -23.87 -9.19 -10.91
CA ASP A 290 -23.59 -10.46 -10.21
C ASP A 290 -22.73 -10.15 -8.96
N PRO A 291 -23.09 -10.66 -7.76
CA PRO A 291 -22.36 -10.40 -6.52
C PRO A 291 -20.86 -10.72 -6.58
N ALA A 292 -20.41 -11.55 -7.53
CA ALA A 292 -19.00 -11.84 -7.76
C ALA A 292 -18.20 -10.67 -8.37
N TYR A 293 -18.87 -9.66 -8.95
CA TYR A 293 -18.24 -8.48 -9.55
C TYR A 293 -18.40 -7.25 -8.66
N PRO A 294 -17.43 -6.33 -8.63
CA PRO A 294 -17.58 -5.08 -7.89
C PRO A 294 -18.59 -4.14 -8.53
N ILE A 295 -19.30 -3.39 -7.68
CA ILE A 295 -20.03 -2.19 -8.06
C ILE A 295 -19.03 -1.06 -8.31
N LEU A 296 -19.09 -0.47 -9.52
CA LEU A 296 -18.22 0.63 -9.94
C LEU A 296 -18.83 2.01 -9.72
N ALA A 297 -20.17 2.11 -9.78
CA ALA A 297 -20.90 3.36 -9.60
C ALA A 297 -20.48 4.04 -8.29
N GLY A 298 -20.21 5.34 -8.32
CA GLY A 298 -19.86 6.15 -7.15
C GLY A 298 -18.49 5.87 -6.53
N GLN A 299 -17.69 4.93 -7.06
CA GLN A 299 -16.30 4.76 -6.61
C GLN A 299 -15.45 5.96 -7.04
N PRO A 300 -14.37 6.30 -6.30
CA PRO A 300 -13.49 7.39 -6.68
C PRO A 300 -12.88 7.19 -8.08
N ALA A 301 -12.93 8.23 -8.93
CA ALA A 301 -12.42 8.16 -10.29
C ALA A 301 -10.93 7.78 -10.33
N GLU A 302 -10.12 8.32 -9.43
CA GLU A 302 -8.69 7.98 -9.34
C GLU A 302 -8.48 6.51 -8.98
N TYR A 303 -9.22 5.98 -8.01
CA TYR A 303 -9.18 4.55 -7.66
C TYR A 303 -9.56 3.68 -8.87
N LEU A 304 -10.64 4.01 -9.58
CA LEU A 304 -11.10 3.25 -10.75
C LEU A 304 -10.06 3.24 -11.89
N ASP A 305 -9.57 4.42 -12.29
CA ASP A 305 -8.54 4.54 -13.33
C ASP A 305 -7.27 3.76 -12.97
N ARG A 306 -6.87 3.84 -11.69
CA ARG A 306 -5.75 3.08 -11.16
C ARG A 306 -5.99 1.57 -11.24
N GLN A 307 -7.17 1.05 -10.89
CA GLN A 307 -7.45 -0.38 -11.02
C GLN A 307 -7.35 -0.84 -12.48
N LEU A 308 -7.89 -0.08 -13.42
CA LEU A 308 -7.80 -0.38 -14.86
C LEU A 308 -6.35 -0.40 -15.35
N ARG A 309 -5.52 0.54 -14.90
CA ARG A 309 -4.09 0.55 -15.19
C ARG A 309 -3.37 -0.68 -14.64
N LEU A 310 -3.62 -1.06 -13.38
CA LEU A 310 -3.02 -2.24 -12.77
C LEU A 310 -3.43 -3.54 -13.48
N PHE A 311 -4.67 -3.62 -13.96
CA PHE A 311 -5.10 -4.74 -14.78
C PHE A 311 -4.34 -4.77 -16.11
N ARG A 312 -4.19 -3.65 -16.81
CA ARG A 312 -3.43 -3.57 -18.06
C ARG A 312 -1.96 -3.97 -17.86
N GLU A 313 -1.35 -3.52 -16.78
CA GLU A 313 0.05 -3.82 -16.42
C GLU A 313 0.26 -5.23 -15.86
N ARG A 314 -0.82 -5.97 -15.55
CA ARG A 314 -0.78 -7.29 -14.86
C ARG A 314 -0.18 -7.25 -13.46
N THR A 315 -0.30 -6.11 -12.78
CA THR A 315 0.26 -5.85 -11.45
C THR A 315 -0.79 -5.80 -10.35
N ARG A 316 -2.08 -5.85 -10.69
CA ARG A 316 -3.17 -5.93 -9.68
C ARG A 316 -3.22 -7.27 -8.96
N GLY A 317 -3.03 -8.36 -9.72
CA GLY A 317 -3.50 -9.69 -9.31
C GLY A 317 -5.03 -9.75 -9.14
N GLY A 318 -5.53 -10.68 -8.33
CA GLY A 318 -6.94 -10.80 -7.96
C GLY A 318 -7.45 -12.24 -7.90
N SER A 319 -8.78 -12.36 -7.78
CA SER A 319 -9.51 -13.62 -7.94
C SER A 319 -9.68 -13.97 -9.44
N ASP A 320 -10.20 -15.17 -9.71
CA ASP A 320 -10.51 -15.62 -11.07
C ASP A 320 -11.44 -14.66 -11.82
N SER A 321 -12.42 -14.07 -11.14
CA SER A 321 -13.31 -13.04 -11.70
C SER A 321 -12.53 -11.79 -12.13
N GLY A 322 -11.47 -11.43 -11.41
CA GLY A 322 -10.60 -10.32 -11.76
C GLY A 322 -9.82 -10.56 -13.06
N ASN A 323 -9.49 -11.81 -13.39
CA ASN A 323 -8.73 -12.13 -14.60
C ASN A 323 -9.46 -11.76 -15.90
N LEU A 324 -10.80 -11.64 -15.85
CA LEU A 324 -11.62 -11.19 -16.98
C LEU A 324 -11.31 -9.73 -17.37
N MET A 325 -11.00 -8.88 -16.38
CA MET A 325 -10.72 -7.46 -16.62
C MET A 325 -9.41 -7.21 -17.36
N HIS A 326 -8.45 -8.14 -17.33
CA HIS A 326 -7.19 -8.00 -18.06
C HIS A 326 -7.39 -7.73 -19.55
N LYS A 327 -8.27 -8.49 -20.20
CA LYS A 327 -8.56 -8.31 -21.65
C LYS A 327 -9.32 -7.02 -21.92
N ILE A 328 -10.22 -6.63 -21.01
CA ILE A 328 -11.00 -5.39 -21.12
C ILE A 328 -10.06 -4.18 -20.99
N SER A 329 -9.15 -4.21 -20.02
CA SER A 329 -8.16 -3.14 -19.79
C SER A 329 -7.11 -3.04 -20.90
N ASP A 330 -6.79 -4.13 -21.61
CA ASP A 330 -5.91 -4.08 -22.79
C ASP A 330 -6.57 -3.41 -24.00
N ALA A 331 -7.90 -3.48 -24.08
CA ALA A 331 -8.65 -2.90 -25.19
C ALA A 331 -8.70 -1.37 -25.11
N ILE A 332 -8.53 -0.78 -23.93
CA ILE A 332 -8.66 0.66 -23.71
C ILE A 332 -7.31 1.35 -23.44
N ASN A 333 -7.13 2.54 -24.00
CA ASN A 333 -5.99 3.39 -23.70
C ASN A 333 -6.19 4.20 -22.39
N GLU A 334 -5.13 4.87 -21.92
CA GLU A 334 -5.14 5.67 -20.69
C GLU A 334 -6.22 6.76 -20.67
N ARG A 335 -6.44 7.45 -21.78
CA ARG A 335 -7.47 8.48 -21.88
C ARG A 335 -8.87 7.89 -21.76
N GLN A 336 -9.13 6.75 -22.41
CA GLN A 336 -10.41 6.04 -22.30
C GLN A 336 -10.62 5.51 -20.87
N SER A 337 -9.57 4.98 -20.23
CA SER A 337 -9.59 4.55 -18.83
C SER A 337 -10.04 5.67 -17.90
N LYS A 338 -9.42 6.85 -18.02
CA LYS A 338 -9.80 8.04 -17.25
C LYS A 338 -11.25 8.47 -17.50
N GLN A 339 -11.68 8.51 -18.76
CA GLN A 339 -13.05 8.87 -19.14
C GLN A 339 -14.09 7.90 -18.54
N LEU A 340 -13.84 6.59 -18.63
CA LEU A 340 -14.71 5.57 -18.02
C LEU A 340 -14.74 5.69 -16.50
N ALA A 341 -13.58 5.91 -15.87
CA ALA A 341 -13.49 6.11 -14.43
C ALA A 341 -14.27 7.34 -13.96
N SER A 342 -14.13 8.48 -14.64
CA SER A 342 -14.92 9.69 -14.37
C SER A 342 -16.43 9.44 -14.56
N TYR A 343 -16.81 8.71 -15.61
CA TYR A 343 -18.22 8.35 -15.82
C TYR A 343 -18.79 7.51 -14.67
N PHE A 344 -18.15 6.39 -14.31
CA PHE A 344 -18.66 5.53 -13.23
C PHE A 344 -18.64 6.25 -11.87
N ALA A 345 -17.65 7.09 -11.61
CA ALA A 345 -17.59 7.90 -10.39
C ALA A 345 -18.76 8.91 -10.29
N SER A 346 -19.29 9.39 -11.42
CA SER A 346 -20.45 10.30 -11.46
C SER A 346 -21.79 9.61 -11.20
N LEU A 347 -21.84 8.27 -11.27
CA LEU A 347 -23.09 7.53 -11.06
C LEU A 347 -23.45 7.51 -9.58
N HIS A 348 -24.74 7.70 -9.28
CA HIS A 348 -25.27 7.56 -7.93
C HIS A 348 -25.47 6.07 -7.61
N ARG A 349 -25.29 5.72 -6.33
CA ARG A 349 -25.65 4.41 -5.80
C ARG A 349 -26.90 4.55 -4.96
N ASP A 350 -27.96 3.85 -5.33
CA ASP A 350 -29.10 3.70 -4.44
C ASP A 350 -28.72 2.75 -3.29
N PRO A 351 -29.28 2.93 -2.07
CA PRO A 351 -29.11 1.98 -0.99
C PRO A 351 -29.58 0.59 -1.43
N PRO A 352 -28.94 -0.49 -0.95
CA PRO A 352 -29.46 -1.84 -1.21
C PRO A 352 -30.91 -1.91 -0.73
N THR A 353 -31.82 -2.25 -1.64
CA THR A 353 -33.22 -2.51 -1.27
C THR A 353 -33.21 -3.67 -0.28
N SER A 354 -33.77 -3.49 0.92
CA SER A 354 -33.91 -4.58 1.88
C SER A 354 -34.54 -5.77 1.16
N ARG A 355 -33.87 -6.92 1.17
CA ARG A 355 -34.52 -8.17 0.79
C ARG A 355 -35.60 -8.38 1.85
N ASP A 356 -36.85 -8.07 1.50
CA ASP A 356 -37.99 -8.54 2.28
C ASP A 356 -37.93 -10.07 2.27
N ASP A 357 -37.87 -10.65 3.47
CA ASP A 357 -37.79 -12.09 3.75
C ASP A 357 -38.92 -12.93 3.11
#